data_AF-A0A8T7ELY7-F1
#
_entry.id   AF-A0A8T7ELY7-F1
#
_cell.length_a   1.000
_cell.length_b   1.000
_cell.length_c   1.000
_cell.angle_alpha   90.00
_cell.angle_beta   90.00
_cell.angle_gamma   90.00
#
_symmetry.space_group_name_H-M   'P 1'
#
loop_
_entity.id
_entity.type
_entity.pdbx_description
1 polymer ?
#
loop_
_entity_poly.entity_id
_entity_poly.type
_entity_poly.pdbx_seq_one_letter_code
_entity_poly.pdbx_strand_id
1 'polypeptide(L)'
;MALDGGERALSLLEYGRIVVQRGWIVVLCAALGACAMLFYSSRQDTVYRSTMQVIFEPAQSGQGISAANAALLRSYVVYLSSTGIAGEIVEELGMGISAEALKAGTEISAVPDQSLIRIEVNDANGDWANTVAYAWG
;
A
#
# COMPACT_ATOMS: atom_id res chain seq x y z
N MET A 1 -59.91 5.43 -17.18
CA MET A 1 -58.47 5.08 -17.24
C MET A 1 -57.92 5.70 -18.52
N ALA A 2 -57.45 6.94 -18.45
CA ALA A 2 -56.93 7.67 -19.60
C ALA A 2 -55.76 8.57 -19.14
N LEU A 3 -54.57 8.00 -19.32
CA LEU A 3 -53.24 8.59 -19.55
C LEU A 3 -52.95 9.99 -18.96
N ASP A 4 -52.54 10.00 -17.69
CA ASP A 4 -51.66 11.02 -17.11
C ASP A 4 -50.20 10.71 -17.49
N GLY A 5 -49.73 11.24 -18.62
CA GLY A 5 -48.38 10.99 -19.14
C GLY A 5 -47.70 12.19 -19.81
N GLY A 6 -48.40 13.30 -20.00
CA GLY A 6 -47.90 14.48 -20.73
C GLY A 6 -47.20 15.54 -19.85
N GLU A 7 -47.50 15.59 -18.55
CA GLU A 7 -47.04 16.67 -17.67
C GLU A 7 -45.61 16.48 -17.13
N ARG A 8 -44.98 15.32 -17.34
CA ARG A 8 -43.64 14.99 -16.83
C ARG A 8 -42.48 15.23 -17.80
N ALA A 9 -42.76 15.43 -19.09
CA ALA A 9 -41.71 15.62 -20.09
C ALA A 9 -41.22 17.07 -20.16
N LEU A 10 -42.11 18.04 -19.88
CA LEU A 10 -41.79 19.47 -19.89
C LEU A 10 -40.93 19.89 -18.69
N SER A 11 -41.09 19.23 -17.53
CA SER A 11 -40.34 19.54 -16.31
C SER A 11 -38.85 19.21 -16.41
N LEU A 12 -38.46 18.17 -17.14
CA LEU A 12 -37.05 17.78 -17.35
C LEU A 12 -36.34 18.69 -18.36
N LEU A 13 -37.03 19.10 -19.43
CA LEU A 13 -36.51 20.03 -20.44
C LEU A 13 -36.38 21.46 -19.89
N GLU A 14 -37.30 21.91 -19.03
CA GLU A 14 -37.19 23.20 -18.34
C GLU A 14 -36.05 23.23 -17.32
N TYR A 15 -35.79 22.12 -16.62
CA TYR A 15 -34.61 21.98 -15.77
C TYR A 15 -33.30 22.05 -16.57
N GLY A 16 -33.24 21.42 -17.75
CA GLY A 16 -32.09 21.47 -18.64
C GLY A 16 -31.74 22.90 -19.10
N ARG A 17 -32.75 23.76 -19.32
CA ARG A 17 -32.54 25.17 -19.72
C ARG A 17 -31.87 26.00 -18.62
N ILE A 18 -32.20 25.74 -17.35
CA ILE A 18 -31.58 26.39 -16.19
C ILE A 18 -30.10 25.99 -16.07
N VAL A 19 -29.78 24.72 -16.38
CA VAL A 19 -28.40 24.21 -16.43
C VAL A 19 -27.61 24.84 -17.58
N VAL A 20 -28.21 25.10 -18.74
CA VAL A 20 -27.51 25.73 -19.89
C VAL A 20 -27.26 27.22 -19.67
N GLN A 21 -28.23 27.97 -19.10
CA GLN A 21 -28.08 29.43 -18.90
C GLN A 21 -27.03 29.80 -17.83
N ARG A 22 -26.77 28.88 -16.89
CA ARG A 22 -25.71 28.99 -15.87
C ARG A 22 -24.67 27.86 -15.96
N GLY A 23 -24.54 27.23 -17.14
CA GLY A 23 -23.67 26.07 -17.35
C GLY A 23 -22.20 26.36 -17.11
N TRP A 24 -21.81 27.63 -17.21
CA TRP A 24 -20.47 28.10 -16.85
C TRP A 24 -20.12 27.81 -15.38
N ILE A 25 -21.09 27.81 -14.45
CA ILE A 25 -20.85 27.47 -13.04
C ILE A 25 -20.51 26.00 -12.91
N VAL A 26 -21.21 25.12 -13.65
CA VAL A 26 -20.92 23.68 -13.67
C VAL A 26 -19.52 23.42 -14.22
N VAL A 27 -19.15 24.11 -15.30
CA VAL A 27 -17.80 24.05 -15.89
C VAL A 27 -16.75 24.57 -14.90
N LEU A 28 -17.02 25.67 -14.19
CA LEU A 28 -16.10 26.25 -13.21
C LEU A 28 -15.91 25.32 -12.00
N CYS A 29 -16.98 24.73 -11.47
CA CYS A 29 -16.90 23.72 -10.42
C CYS A 29 -16.15 22.46 -10.89
N ALA A 30 -16.41 22.00 -12.11
CA ALA A 30 -15.69 20.86 -12.69
C ALA A 30 -14.19 21.17 -12.86
N ALA A 31 -13.85 22.39 -13.32
CA ALA A 31 -12.47 22.84 -13.45
C ALA A 31 -11.77 22.94 -12.09
N LEU A 32 -12.44 23.51 -11.07
CA LEU A 32 -11.90 23.56 -9.71
C LEU A 32 -11.69 22.15 -9.12
N GLY A 33 -12.63 21.24 -9.33
CA GLY A 33 -12.50 19.85 -8.92
C GLY A 33 -11.33 19.14 -9.61
N ALA A 34 -11.19 19.32 -10.92
CA ALA A 34 -10.07 18.77 -11.69
C ALA A 34 -8.73 19.36 -11.22
N CYS A 35 -8.66 20.68 -11.01
CA CYS A 35 -7.46 21.34 -10.48
C CYS A 35 -7.10 20.83 -9.08
N ALA A 36 -8.08 20.70 -8.18
CA ALA A 36 -7.86 20.18 -6.84
C ALA A 36 -7.37 18.73 -6.88
N MET A 37 -7.97 17.90 -7.73
CA MET A 37 -7.56 16.51 -7.93
C MET A 37 -6.14 16.38 -8.48
N LEU A 38 -5.78 17.14 -9.52
CA LEU A 38 -4.43 17.13 -10.09
C LEU A 38 -3.39 17.64 -9.10
N PHE A 39 -3.72 18.71 -8.37
CA PHE A 39 -2.85 19.24 -7.32
C PHE A 39 -2.62 18.20 -6.22
N TYR A 40 -3.68 17.51 -5.78
CA TYR A 40 -3.58 16.44 -4.80
C TYR A 40 -2.81 15.22 -5.34
N SER A 41 -3.05 14.84 -6.60
CA SER A 41 -2.37 13.70 -7.25
C SER A 41 -0.87 13.94 -7.39
N SER A 42 -0.44 15.18 -7.62
CA SER A 42 0.98 15.54 -7.71
C SER A 42 1.72 15.49 -6.37
N ARG A 43 0.97 15.44 -5.26
CA ARG A 43 1.47 15.41 -3.87
C ARG A 43 1.41 14.02 -3.25
N GLN A 44 0.93 13.00 -3.98
CA GLN A 44 0.99 11.62 -3.50
C GLN A 44 2.44 11.15 -3.57
N ASP A 45 3.06 10.96 -2.40
CA ASP A 45 4.40 10.40 -2.30
C ASP A 45 4.42 9.01 -2.96
N THR A 46 5.29 8.83 -3.95
CA THR A 46 5.49 7.54 -4.60
C THR A 46 6.22 6.62 -3.62
N VAL A 47 5.51 5.66 -3.04
CA VAL A 47 6.10 4.64 -2.16
C VAL A 47 6.47 3.43 -3.02
N TYR A 48 7.77 3.17 -3.15
CA TYR A 48 8.31 1.97 -3.77
C TYR A 48 8.36 0.84 -2.75
N ARG A 49 7.91 -0.35 -3.14
CA ARG A 49 8.00 -1.57 -2.32
C ARG A 49 9.07 -2.48 -2.90
N SER A 50 10.09 -2.78 -2.11
CA SER A 50 11.06 -3.85 -2.40
C SER A 50 10.65 -5.10 -1.63
N THR A 51 10.57 -6.25 -2.31
CA THR A 51 10.18 -7.54 -1.71
C THR A 51 11.34 -8.52 -1.81
N MET A 52 11.80 -9.02 -0.67
CA MET A 52 12.77 -10.10 -0.55
C MET A 52 12.11 -11.36 0.02
N GLN A 53 12.44 -12.52 -0.54
CA GLN A 53 11.92 -13.82 -0.12
C GLN A 53 13.07 -14.72 0.31
N VAL A 54 13.05 -15.15 1.57
CA VAL A 54 14.03 -16.07 2.15
C VAL A 54 13.39 -17.44 2.28
N ILE A 55 13.88 -18.41 1.52
CA ILE A 55 13.38 -19.79 1.49
C ILE A 55 14.03 -20.58 2.64
N PHE A 56 13.21 -21.24 3.46
CA PHE A 56 13.67 -22.22 4.44
C PHE A 56 13.33 -23.62 3.94
N GLU A 57 14.34 -24.43 3.67
CA GLU A 57 14.16 -25.83 3.27
C GLU A 57 14.18 -26.74 4.52
N PRO A 58 13.05 -27.32 4.94
CA PRO A 58 13.02 -28.20 6.10
C PRO A 58 13.70 -29.54 5.79
N ALA A 59 14.60 -29.99 6.67
CA ALA A 59 15.40 -31.20 6.48
C ALA A 59 14.59 -32.52 6.35
N GLN A 60 13.30 -32.54 6.76
CA GLN A 60 12.37 -33.65 6.56
C GLN A 60 10.92 -33.15 6.47
N SER A 61 10.17 -33.65 5.48
CA SER A 61 8.75 -33.37 5.27
C SER A 61 7.85 -34.36 6.02
N GLY A 62 7.09 -33.89 7.01
CA GLY A 62 6.08 -34.68 7.73
C GLY A 62 4.93 -33.79 8.23
N GLN A 63 3.69 -34.31 8.24
CA GLN A 63 2.49 -33.50 8.54
C GLN A 63 2.47 -32.90 9.96
N GLY A 64 3.08 -33.58 10.95
CA GLY A 64 3.25 -33.04 12.31
C GLY A 64 4.36 -31.98 12.45
N ILE A 65 5.26 -31.89 11.46
CA ILE A 65 6.37 -30.94 11.42
C ILE A 65 5.91 -29.59 10.84
N SER A 66 4.84 -29.56 10.04
CA SER A 66 4.32 -28.32 9.43
C SER A 66 3.90 -27.27 10.46
N ALA A 67 3.19 -27.66 11.52
CA ALA A 67 2.79 -26.74 12.59
C ALA A 67 3.99 -26.21 13.39
N ALA A 68 4.99 -27.06 13.63
CA ALA A 68 6.24 -26.67 14.28
C ALA A 68 7.07 -25.74 13.38
N ASN A 69 7.15 -26.00 12.08
CA ASN A 69 7.82 -25.15 11.11
C ASN A 69 7.16 -23.78 11.02
N ALA A 70 5.83 -23.72 11.00
CA ALA A 70 5.09 -22.46 11.05
C ALA A 70 5.36 -21.68 12.35
N ALA A 71 5.50 -22.35 13.49
CA ALA A 71 5.86 -21.71 14.75
C ALA A 71 7.29 -21.16 14.73
N LEU A 72 8.23 -21.90 14.14
CA LEU A 72 9.62 -21.45 13.94
C LEU A 72 9.69 -20.22 13.04
N LEU A 73 9.03 -20.24 11.88
CA LEU A 73 8.97 -19.09 10.97
C LEU A 73 8.38 -17.86 11.67
N ARG A 74 7.31 -18.02 12.46
CA ARG A 74 6.76 -16.91 13.27
C ARG A 74 7.75 -16.39 14.30
N SER A 75 8.50 -17.27 14.96
CA SER A 75 9.55 -16.85 15.90
C SER A 75 10.66 -16.06 15.20
N TYR A 76 11.06 -16.48 14.00
CA TYR A 76 12.03 -15.74 13.18
C TYR A 76 11.49 -14.37 12.78
N VAL A 77 10.22 -14.26 12.38
CA VAL A 77 9.58 -12.97 12.09
C VAL A 77 9.63 -12.04 13.31
N VAL A 78 9.32 -12.53 14.52
CA VAL A 78 9.41 -11.72 15.75
C VAL A 78 10.84 -11.24 16.02
N TYR A 79 11.83 -12.10 15.77
CA TYR A 79 13.24 -11.74 15.92
C TYR A 79 13.68 -10.69 14.89
N LEU A 80 13.40 -10.90 13.60
CA LEU A 80 13.77 -10.00 12.51
C LEU A 80 13.02 -8.66 12.56
N SER A 81 11.80 -8.64 13.10
CA SER A 81 11.02 -7.40 13.32
C SER A 81 11.40 -6.67 14.61
N SER A 82 12.39 -7.16 15.36
CA SER A 82 12.85 -6.50 16.58
C SER A 82 13.55 -5.18 16.27
N THR A 83 13.46 -4.24 17.20
CA THR A 83 14.12 -2.92 17.05
C THR A 83 15.65 -3.04 17.07
N GLY A 84 16.19 -4.10 17.69
CA GLY A 84 17.63 -4.35 17.71
C GLY A 84 18.19 -4.61 16.31
N ILE A 85 17.58 -5.54 15.56
CA ILE A 85 17.95 -5.83 14.17
C ILE A 85 17.79 -4.59 13.30
N ALA A 86 16.70 -3.85 13.50
CA ALA A 86 16.50 -2.62 12.76
C ALA A 86 17.59 -1.57 13.04
N GLY A 87 18.02 -1.44 14.29
CA GLY A 87 19.08 -0.53 14.72
C GLY A 87 20.44 -0.90 14.14
N GLU A 88 20.80 -2.19 14.15
CA GLU A 88 22.04 -2.70 13.55
C GLU A 88 22.14 -2.29 12.08
N ILE A 89 21.03 -2.35 11.35
CA ILE A 89 21.05 -2.06 9.92
C ILE A 89 20.96 -0.56 9.63
N VAL A 90 20.31 0.26 10.48
CA VAL A 90 20.46 1.73 10.33
C VAL A 90 21.91 2.14 10.58
N GLU A 91 22.60 1.49 11.53
CA GLU A 91 24.00 1.75 11.82
C GLU A 91 24.91 1.30 10.68
N GLU A 92 24.72 0.08 10.18
CA GLU A 92 25.49 -0.49 9.05
C GLU A 92 25.36 0.35 7.77
N LEU A 93 24.12 0.74 7.42
CA LEU A 93 23.85 1.54 6.23
C LEU A 93 24.06 3.05 6.44
N GLY A 94 24.40 3.48 7.65
CA GLY A 94 24.58 4.89 8.00
C GLY A 94 23.31 5.73 7.81
N MET A 95 22.14 5.12 8.03
CA MET A 95 20.84 5.74 7.75
C MET A 95 20.53 6.78 8.83
N GLY A 96 20.23 8.01 8.41
CA GLY A 96 19.93 9.14 9.32
C GLY A 96 18.54 9.08 10.00
N ILE A 97 17.95 7.89 10.13
CA ILE A 97 16.61 7.67 10.71
C ILE A 97 16.69 6.76 11.94
N SER A 98 15.65 6.74 12.76
CA SER A 98 15.58 5.81 13.89
C SER A 98 15.21 4.39 13.46
N ALA A 99 15.57 3.41 14.27
CA ALA A 99 15.19 2.01 14.09
C ALA A 99 13.65 1.84 14.04
N GLU A 100 12.90 2.61 14.83
CA GLU A 100 11.43 2.62 14.79
C GLU A 100 10.89 3.14 13.47
N ALA A 101 11.51 4.17 12.89
CA ALA A 101 11.10 4.72 11.60
C ALA A 101 11.33 3.69 10.48
N LEU A 102 12.48 3.01 10.49
CA LEU A 102 12.78 1.93 9.55
C LEU A 102 11.79 0.78 9.66
N LYS A 103 11.44 0.38 10.89
CA LYS A 103 10.43 -0.65 11.14
C LYS A 103 9.04 -0.25 10.67
N ALA A 104 8.64 1.01 10.82
CA ALA A 104 7.35 1.47 10.34
C ALA A 104 7.21 1.34 8.81
N GLY A 105 8.33 1.44 8.07
CA GLY A 105 8.39 1.21 6.63
C GLY A 105 8.56 -0.26 6.21
N THR A 106 8.80 -1.17 7.15
CA THR A 106 9.17 -2.57 6.86
C THR A 106 8.14 -3.56 7.37
N GLU A 107 7.65 -4.43 6.50
CA GLU A 107 6.71 -5.50 6.81
C GLU A 107 7.40 -6.86 6.64
N ILE A 108 7.45 -7.63 7.72
CA ILE A 108 8.05 -8.97 7.72
C ILE A 108 6.96 -9.98 8.05
N SER A 109 6.76 -10.96 7.17
CA SER A 109 5.71 -11.96 7.30
C SER A 109 6.23 -13.37 7.03
N ALA A 110 5.71 -14.34 7.77
CA ALA A 110 5.93 -15.76 7.48
C ALA A 110 4.87 -16.22 6.47
N VAL A 111 5.29 -17.00 5.47
CA VAL A 111 4.41 -17.69 4.52
C VAL A 111 4.64 -19.20 4.71
N PRO A 112 3.96 -19.82 5.70
CA PRO A 112 4.25 -21.20 6.10
C PRO A 112 3.98 -22.22 5.00
N ASP A 113 2.95 -21.98 4.18
CA ASP A 113 2.57 -22.86 3.07
C ASP A 113 3.70 -23.01 2.03
N GLN A 114 4.57 -21.99 1.94
CA GLN A 114 5.72 -21.95 1.03
C GLN A 114 7.05 -22.07 1.79
N SER A 115 7.01 -22.31 3.11
CA SER A 115 8.17 -22.36 4.00
C SER A 115 9.13 -21.17 3.79
N LEU A 116 8.60 -19.96 3.62
CA LEU A 116 9.42 -18.77 3.38
C LEU A 116 9.10 -17.63 4.34
N ILE A 117 10.05 -16.73 4.49
CA ILE A 117 9.88 -15.42 5.13
C ILE A 117 9.92 -14.38 4.03
N ARG A 118 8.93 -13.49 4.05
CA ARG A 118 8.83 -12.35 3.14
C ARG A 118 9.14 -11.08 3.90
N ILE A 119 10.06 -10.29 3.36
CA ILE A 119 10.45 -8.98 3.88
C ILE A 119 10.08 -7.95 2.81
N GLU A 120 9.30 -6.96 3.19
CA GLU A 120 8.82 -5.90 2.30
C GLU A 120 9.19 -4.55 2.88
N VAL A 121 10.04 -3.81 2.17
CA VAL A 121 10.50 -2.48 2.58
C VAL A 121 9.83 -1.45 1.69
N ASN A 122 9.21 -0.45 2.31
CA ASN A 122 8.54 0.65 1.65
C ASN A 122 9.36 1.93 1.84
N ASP A 123 9.79 2.54 0.73
CA ASP A 123 10.54 3.81 0.76
C ASP A 123 10.18 4.69 -0.44
N ALA A 124 10.38 6.00 -0.32
CA ALA A 124 10.22 6.94 -1.43
C ALA A 124 11.28 6.75 -2.53
N ASN A 125 12.40 6.09 -2.20
CA ASN A 125 13.46 5.71 -3.13
C ASN A 125 13.53 4.18 -3.28
N GLY A 126 13.23 3.68 -4.49
CA GLY A 126 13.27 2.25 -4.78
C GLY A 126 14.65 1.59 -4.61
N ASP A 127 15.74 2.30 -4.91
CA ASP A 127 17.10 1.77 -4.71
C ASP A 127 17.42 1.63 -3.22
N TRP A 128 16.91 2.57 -2.42
CA TRP A 128 17.05 2.50 -0.97
C TRP A 128 16.23 1.36 -0.37
N ALA A 129 14.97 1.22 -0.78
CA ALA A 129 14.13 0.09 -0.38
C ALA A 129 14.79 -1.26 -0.71
N ASN A 130 15.48 -1.35 -1.85
CA ASN A 130 16.19 -2.54 -2.27
C ASN A 130 17.44 -2.81 -1.42
N THR A 131 18.25 -1.79 -1.16
CA THR A 131 19.46 -1.89 -0.32
C THR A 131 19.09 -2.34 1.10
N VAL A 132 18.05 -1.74 1.68
CA VAL A 132 17.55 -2.12 3.00
C VAL A 132 17.01 -3.55 3.00
N ALA A 133 16.25 -3.94 1.97
CA ALA A 133 15.73 -5.31 1.89
C ALA A 133 16.86 -6.35 1.85
N TYR A 134 17.97 -6.06 1.16
CA TYR A 134 19.16 -6.92 1.13
C TYR A 134 19.92 -6.96 2.45
N ALA A 135 19.99 -5.84 3.18
CA ALA A 135 20.63 -5.85 4.50
C ALA A 135 19.83 -6.68 5.53
N TRP A 136 18.55 -6.96 5.26
CA TRP A 136 17.70 -7.81 6.10
C TRP A 136 17.90 -9.31 5.91
N GLY A 137 18.53 -9.77 4.81
CA GLY A 137 18.60 -11.20 4.46
C GLY A 137 19.70 -11.59 3.49
#